data_AF-A0A7S1LHE0-F1
#
_entry.id   AF-A0A7S1LHE0-F1
#
_cell.length_a   1.000
_cell.length_b   1.000
_cell.length_c   1.000
_cell.angle_alpha   90.00
_cell.angle_beta   90.00
_cell.angle_gamma   90.00
#
_symmetry.space_group_name_H-M   'P 1'
#
loop_
_entity.id
_entity.type
_entity.pdbx_description
1 polymer ?
#
loop_
_entity_poly.entity_id
_entity_poly.type
_entity_poly.pdbx_seq_one_letter_code
_entity_poly.pdbx_strand_id
1 'polypeptide(L)'
;GVEIYGREWSFQGKLDGDEGTGVFWCRPRKCGSHTFHEAIEMGQCNLSEEEVLRVVSRLKNAWPGKEYDILRFNCCHFVDAFLRELGMDGLPPYIMSLAGAGAAIADAGEYLETQSKAFATDMALSIRSLREGVKASLESSAGCMPSLCAQAATRSFSRNAK
;
A
#
# COMPACT_ATOMS: atom_id res chain seq x y z
N GLY A 1 -16.03 6.99 18.30
CA GLY A 1 -15.26 6.13 19.21
C GLY A 1 -16.20 5.45 20.19
N VAL A 2 -15.69 5.01 21.34
CA VAL A 2 -16.51 4.48 22.45
C VAL A 2 -16.53 5.48 23.59
N GLU A 3 -17.73 5.92 23.98
CA GLU A 3 -17.93 6.77 25.16
C GLU A 3 -18.16 5.93 26.40
N ILE A 4 -17.33 6.10 27.42
CA ILE A 4 -17.49 5.47 28.74
C ILE A 4 -16.87 6.36 29.81
N TYR A 5 -17.52 6.48 30.98
CA TYR A 5 -17.09 7.37 32.07
C TYR A 5 -16.77 8.82 31.62
N GLY A 6 -17.60 9.36 30.71
CA GLY A 6 -17.46 10.74 30.21
C GLY A 6 -16.28 10.98 29.26
N ARG A 7 -15.63 9.92 28.77
CA ARG A 7 -14.52 10.00 27.81
C ARG A 7 -14.83 9.19 26.58
N GLU A 8 -14.66 9.79 25.40
CA GLU A 8 -14.76 9.09 24.13
C GLU A 8 -13.37 8.64 23.67
N TRP A 9 -13.14 7.34 23.64
CA TRP A 9 -11.89 6.71 23.22
C TRP A 9 -11.93 6.35 21.73
N SER A 10 -10.81 6.60 21.05
CA SER A 10 -10.65 6.27 19.63
C SER A 10 -9.18 6.03 19.30
N PHE A 11 -8.92 5.65 18.04
CA PHE A 11 -7.59 5.40 17.50
C PHE A 11 -7.38 6.23 16.24
N GLN A 12 -6.18 6.80 16.09
CA GLN A 12 -5.78 7.58 14.92
C GLN A 12 -4.32 7.35 14.56
N GLY A 13 -3.97 7.67 13.32
CA GLY A 13 -2.58 7.71 12.88
C GLY A 13 -1.78 8.82 13.55
N LYS A 14 -0.47 8.56 13.67
CA LYS A 14 0.55 9.55 14.03
C LYS A 14 1.43 9.82 12.81
N LEU A 15 2.06 10.99 12.78
CA LEU A 15 2.97 11.37 11.69
C LEU A 15 4.26 10.53 11.75
N ASP A 16 4.93 10.40 10.60
CA ASP A 16 6.20 9.67 10.51
C ASP A 16 7.24 10.21 11.48
N GLY A 17 7.82 9.31 12.29
CA GLY A 17 8.80 9.64 13.33
C GLY A 17 8.22 9.92 14.72
N ASP A 18 6.89 10.01 14.87
CA ASP A 18 6.25 10.13 16.19
C ASP A 18 6.00 8.73 16.79
N GLU A 19 6.89 8.32 17.70
CA GLU A 19 6.75 7.06 18.41
C GLU A 19 5.67 7.14 19.51
N GLY A 20 4.71 6.22 19.48
CA GLY A 20 3.73 6.09 20.55
C GLY A 20 2.41 5.49 20.11
N THR A 21 1.48 5.44 21.04
CA THR A 21 0.12 4.94 20.81
C THR A 21 -0.69 5.90 19.94
N GLY A 22 -1.52 5.35 19.06
CA GLY A 22 -2.56 6.10 18.36
C GLY A 22 -3.84 6.23 19.17
N VAL A 23 -3.92 5.59 20.35
CA VAL A 23 -5.11 5.58 21.20
C VAL A 23 -5.18 6.88 21.99
N PHE A 24 -6.28 7.60 21.82
CA PHE A 24 -6.53 8.88 22.46
C PHE A 24 -7.97 8.94 23.01
N TRP A 25 -8.24 9.99 23.77
CA TRP A 25 -9.60 10.32 24.18
C TRP A 25 -9.92 11.78 23.87
N CYS A 26 -11.20 12.06 23.73
CA CYS A 26 -11.72 13.41 23.65
C CYS A 26 -13.03 13.53 24.45
N ARG A 27 -13.56 14.75 24.56
CA ARG A 27 -14.91 14.93 25.07
C ARG A 27 -15.90 14.26 24.10
N PRO A 28 -16.95 13.59 24.62
CA PRO A 28 -17.94 12.95 23.79
C PRO A 28 -18.47 13.86 22.68
N ARG A 29 -18.50 13.33 21.45
CA ARG A 29 -19.03 14.02 20.26
C ARG A 29 -18.24 15.28 19.88
N LYS A 30 -17.01 15.44 20.37
CA LYS A 30 -16.13 16.60 20.12
C LYS A 30 -14.79 16.19 19.50
N CYS A 31 -14.73 15.04 18.85
CA CYS A 31 -13.53 14.62 18.12
C CYS A 31 -13.27 15.57 16.94
N GLY A 32 -12.16 16.29 16.93
CA GLY A 32 -11.87 17.27 15.87
C GLY A 32 -11.58 16.66 14.50
N SER A 33 -11.20 15.39 14.45
CA SER A 33 -10.88 14.68 13.21
C SER A 33 -12.10 14.07 12.51
N HIS A 34 -13.29 14.12 13.12
CA HIS A 34 -14.50 13.48 12.60
C HIS A 34 -15.74 14.38 12.80
N THR A 35 -16.71 14.29 11.89
CA THR A 35 -18.04 14.86 12.12
C THR A 35 -18.92 13.82 12.80
N PHE A 36 -19.48 14.18 13.96
CA PHE A 36 -20.42 13.31 14.68
C PHE A 36 -21.69 13.11 13.86
N HIS A 37 -22.09 11.85 13.67
CA HIS A 37 -23.31 11.48 12.97
C HIS A 37 -24.41 11.07 13.97
N GLU A 38 -24.14 10.04 14.77
CA GLU A 38 -25.08 9.48 15.73
C GLU A 38 -24.36 8.83 16.91
N ALA A 39 -25.11 8.55 17.99
CA ALA A 39 -24.65 7.77 19.13
C ALA A 39 -25.54 6.55 19.28
N ILE A 40 -24.91 5.38 19.36
CA ILE A 40 -25.59 4.09 19.51
C ILE A 40 -25.31 3.58 20.92
N GLU A 41 -26.37 3.24 21.67
CA GLU A 41 -26.24 2.65 23.00
C GLU A 41 -25.81 1.18 22.86
N MET A 42 -24.63 0.87 23.39
CA MET A 42 -24.04 -0.48 23.31
C MET A 42 -24.39 -1.37 24.51
N GLY A 43 -24.98 -0.81 25.57
CA GLY A 43 -25.30 -1.51 26.82
C GLY A 43 -24.49 -1.02 28.02
N GLN A 44 -24.54 -1.79 29.11
CA GLN A 44 -23.88 -1.45 30.38
C GLN A 44 -22.53 -2.17 30.51
N CYS A 45 -21.51 -1.43 30.94
CA CYS A 45 -20.22 -1.96 31.30
C CYS A 45 -20.20 -2.28 32.81
N ASN A 46 -19.73 -3.47 33.18
CA ASN A 46 -19.63 -3.92 34.58
C ASN A 46 -18.28 -3.57 35.23
N LEU A 47 -17.35 -2.99 34.47
CA LEU A 47 -16.01 -2.62 34.94
C LEU A 47 -16.01 -1.22 35.56
N SER A 48 -15.27 -1.01 36.64
CA SER A 48 -15.03 0.33 37.22
C SER A 48 -14.24 1.24 36.29
N GLU A 49 -14.21 2.56 36.56
CA GLU A 49 -13.39 3.49 35.77
C GLU A 49 -11.90 3.09 35.80
N GLU A 50 -11.38 2.64 36.94
CA GLU A 50 -9.99 2.17 37.08
C GLU A 50 -9.73 0.88 36.29
N GLU A 51 -10.70 -0.01 36.19
CA GLU A 51 -10.61 -1.22 35.36
C GLU A 51 -10.60 -0.87 33.87
N VAL A 52 -11.48 0.03 33.44
CA VAL A 52 -11.50 0.55 32.06
C VAL A 52 -10.17 1.22 31.71
N LEU A 53 -9.60 2.03 32.61
CA LEU A 53 -8.30 2.67 32.38
C LEU A 53 -7.15 1.65 32.28
N ARG A 54 -7.22 0.53 33.02
CA ARG A 54 -6.27 -0.58 32.87
C ARG A 54 -6.40 -1.27 31.52
N VAL A 55 -7.62 -1.49 31.02
CA VAL A 55 -7.87 -2.01 29.67
C VAL A 55 -7.28 -1.05 28.62
N VAL A 56 -7.58 0.24 28.72
CA VAL A 56 -7.04 1.26 27.81
C VAL A 56 -5.51 1.27 27.84
N SER A 57 -4.89 1.15 29.01
CA SER A 57 -3.43 1.09 29.12
C SER A 57 -2.83 -0.11 28.39
N ARG A 58 -3.49 -1.28 28.44
CA ARG A 58 -3.08 -2.46 27.65
C ARG A 58 -3.22 -2.20 26.15
N LEU A 59 -4.36 -1.66 25.73
CA LEU A 59 -4.61 -1.35 24.32
C LEU A 59 -3.64 -0.29 23.78
N LYS A 60 -3.24 0.70 24.58
CA LYS A 60 -2.23 1.68 24.16
C LYS A 60 -0.93 1.04 23.68
N ASN A 61 -0.52 -0.05 24.31
CA ASN A 61 0.70 -0.78 23.91
C ASN A 61 0.49 -1.61 22.64
N ALA A 62 -0.71 -2.15 22.44
CA ALA A 62 -1.04 -2.97 21.26
C ALA A 62 -1.46 -2.16 20.03
N TRP A 63 -1.74 -0.86 20.20
CA TRP A 63 -2.24 0.04 19.15
C TRP A 63 -1.29 1.23 18.95
N PRO A 64 -0.11 1.00 18.36
CA PRO A 64 0.81 2.07 18.01
C PRO A 64 0.28 2.92 16.84
N GLY A 65 0.43 4.23 16.92
CA GLY A 65 -0.14 5.15 15.93
C GLY A 65 0.47 5.02 14.54
N LYS A 66 1.72 4.55 14.46
CA LYS A 66 2.44 4.28 13.20
C LYS A 66 1.86 3.10 12.39
N GLU A 67 1.08 2.23 13.04
CA GLU A 67 0.47 1.07 12.38
C GLU A 67 -0.96 1.37 11.90
N TYR A 68 -1.43 2.62 12.08
CA TYR A 68 -2.75 3.00 11.61
C TYR A 68 -2.86 2.84 10.09
N ASP A 69 -3.82 2.03 9.67
CA ASP A 69 -4.18 1.80 8.28
C ASP A 69 -5.66 2.11 8.10
N ILE A 70 -5.99 3.01 7.16
CA ILE A 70 -7.35 3.51 6.93
C ILE A 70 -8.35 2.38 6.67
N LEU A 71 -7.90 1.27 6.08
CA LEU A 71 -8.75 0.16 5.65
C LEU A 71 -8.67 -1.04 6.61
N ARG A 72 -7.50 -1.33 7.15
CA ARG A 72 -7.19 -2.61 7.81
C ARG A 72 -6.91 -2.51 9.30
N PHE A 73 -6.56 -1.32 9.78
CA PHE A 73 -6.19 -1.10 11.17
C PHE A 73 -6.53 0.33 11.58
N ASN A 74 -7.83 0.61 11.60
CA ASN A 74 -8.39 1.94 11.83
C ASN A 74 -9.18 2.02 13.15
N CYS A 75 -9.85 3.14 13.36
CA CYS A 75 -10.70 3.39 14.52
C CYS A 75 -11.82 2.36 14.73
N CYS A 76 -12.38 1.75 13.67
CA CYS A 76 -13.42 0.72 13.81
C CYS A 76 -12.84 -0.55 14.44
N HIS A 77 -11.68 -0.99 13.97
CA HIS A 77 -10.99 -2.16 14.53
C HIS A 77 -10.64 -1.95 16.00
N PHE A 78 -10.16 -0.75 16.35
CA PHE A 78 -9.89 -0.39 17.74
C PHE A 78 -11.14 -0.43 18.60
N VAL A 79 -12.24 0.17 18.13
CA VAL A 79 -13.51 0.23 18.86
C VAL A 79 -14.07 -1.19 19.09
N ASP A 80 -14.02 -2.08 18.10
CA ASP A 80 -14.41 -3.48 18.27
C ASP A 80 -13.56 -4.19 19.34
N ALA A 81 -12.23 -4.08 19.25
CA ALA A 81 -11.33 -4.66 20.23
C ALA A 81 -11.56 -4.11 21.64
N PHE A 82 -11.79 -2.80 21.75
CA PHE A 82 -12.05 -2.16 23.04
C PHE A 82 -13.37 -2.63 23.64
N LEU A 83 -14.45 -2.69 22.87
CA LEU A 83 -15.74 -3.22 23.34
C LEU A 83 -15.64 -4.67 23.83
N ARG A 84 -14.90 -5.52 23.11
CA ARG A 84 -14.66 -6.91 23.53
C ARG A 84 -13.90 -7.00 24.86
N GLU A 85 -12.89 -6.15 25.04
CA GLU A 85 -12.10 -6.08 26.28
C GLU A 85 -12.90 -5.49 27.46
N LEU A 86 -13.97 -4.73 27.18
CA LEU A 86 -14.95 -4.30 28.17
C LEU A 86 -15.99 -5.40 28.51
N GLY A 87 -15.91 -6.56 27.85
CA GLY A 87 -16.85 -7.68 28.04
C GLY A 87 -18.16 -7.55 27.25
N MET A 88 -18.16 -6.76 26.16
CA MET A 88 -19.31 -6.55 25.28
C MET A 88 -19.17 -7.34 23.98
N ASP A 89 -20.27 -7.47 23.21
CA ASP A 89 -20.31 -8.29 21.99
C ASP A 89 -19.48 -7.75 20.80
N GLY A 90 -18.92 -6.54 20.93
CA GLY A 90 -18.14 -5.86 19.89
C GLY A 90 -18.97 -4.88 19.06
N LEU A 91 -18.44 -4.44 17.91
CA LEU A 91 -19.15 -3.55 17.00
C LEU A 91 -20.26 -4.29 16.24
N PRO A 92 -21.38 -3.61 15.95
CA PRO A 92 -22.39 -4.16 15.06
C PRO A 92 -21.79 -4.56 13.69
N PRO A 93 -22.13 -5.75 13.15
CA PRO A 93 -21.51 -6.26 11.93
C PRO A 93 -21.62 -5.33 10.72
N TYR A 94 -22.68 -4.53 10.61
CA TYR A 94 -22.84 -3.60 9.51
C TYR A 94 -21.80 -2.46 9.52
N ILE A 95 -21.34 -2.03 10.70
CA ILE A 95 -20.28 -1.01 10.83
C ILE A 95 -18.93 -1.62 10.43
N MET A 96 -18.63 -2.82 10.91
CA MET A 96 -17.39 -3.53 10.55
C MET A 96 -17.37 -3.91 9.06
N SER A 97 -18.51 -4.29 8.49
CA SER A 97 -18.62 -4.66 7.07
C SER A 97 -18.28 -3.50 6.13
N LEU A 98 -18.58 -2.25 6.52
CA LEU A 98 -18.19 -1.07 5.74
C LEU A 98 -16.67 -0.88 5.72
N ALA A 99 -16.00 -1.08 6.85
CA ALA A 99 -14.54 -1.05 6.90
C ALA A 99 -13.93 -2.18 6.04
N GLY A 100 -14.46 -3.40 6.17
CA GLY A 100 -13.99 -4.57 5.40
C GLY A 100 -14.24 -4.46 3.88
N ALA A 101 -15.39 -3.92 3.47
CA ALA A 101 -15.71 -3.73 2.05
C ALA A 101 -14.75 -2.73 1.38
N GLY A 102 -14.37 -1.67 2.09
CA GLY A 102 -13.35 -0.72 1.62
C GLY A 102 -11.99 -1.39 1.39
N ALA A 103 -11.56 -2.23 2.32
CA ALA A 103 -10.32 -2.99 2.20
C ALA A 103 -10.33 -3.94 0.98
N ALA A 104 -11.42 -4.70 0.78
CA ALA A 104 -11.53 -5.64 -0.32
C ALA A 104 -11.50 -4.96 -1.71
N ILE A 105 -12.11 -3.78 -1.84
CA ILE A 105 -12.06 -3.00 -3.09
C ILE A 105 -10.65 -2.49 -3.36
N ALA A 106 -9.94 -2.00 -2.33
CA ALA A 106 -8.56 -1.54 -2.49
C ALA A 106 -7.63 -2.67 -2.94
N ASP A 107 -7.76 -3.86 -2.37
CA ASP A 107 -6.96 -5.03 -2.75
C ASP A 107 -7.17 -5.45 -4.20
N ALA A 108 -8.42 -5.46 -4.65
CA ALA A 108 -8.74 -5.77 -6.03
C ALA A 108 -8.09 -4.75 -6.97
N GLY A 109 -8.08 -3.46 -6.60
CA GLY A 109 -7.38 -2.41 -7.34
C GLY A 109 -5.87 -2.65 -7.43
N GLU A 110 -5.21 -2.89 -6.30
CA GLU A 110 -3.76 -3.13 -6.25
C GLU A 110 -3.35 -4.40 -7.00
N TYR A 111 -4.15 -5.46 -6.90
CA TYR A 111 -3.94 -6.69 -7.64
C TYR A 111 -4.02 -6.47 -9.17
N LEU A 112 -5.04 -5.75 -9.65
CA LEU A 112 -5.19 -5.44 -11.06
C LEU A 112 -4.05 -4.56 -11.58
N GLU A 113 -3.58 -3.60 -10.77
CA GLU A 113 -2.44 -2.76 -11.11
C GLU A 113 -1.15 -3.58 -11.21
N THR A 114 -0.93 -4.49 -10.26
CA THR A 114 0.25 -5.38 -10.24
C THR A 114 0.26 -6.30 -11.46
N GLN A 115 -0.88 -6.89 -11.82
CA GLN A 115 -1.01 -7.72 -13.02
C GLN A 115 -0.72 -6.93 -14.30
N SER A 116 -1.23 -5.70 -14.39
CA SER A 116 -0.99 -4.81 -15.53
C SER A 116 0.49 -4.48 -15.70
N LYS A 117 1.20 -4.19 -14.59
CA LYS A 117 2.64 -3.93 -14.58
C LYS A 117 3.45 -5.16 -14.96
N ALA A 118 3.08 -6.33 -14.45
CA ALA A 118 3.74 -7.59 -14.75
C ALA A 118 3.65 -7.92 -16.25
N PHE A 119 2.46 -7.81 -16.83
CA PHE A 119 2.24 -8.01 -18.26
C PHE A 119 3.01 -7.01 -19.14
N ALA A 120 2.99 -5.73 -18.78
CA ALA A 120 3.76 -4.70 -19.49
C ALA A 120 5.27 -4.98 -19.46
N THR A 121 5.79 -5.46 -18.33
CA THR A 121 7.20 -5.84 -18.17
C THR A 121 7.57 -7.03 -19.04
N ASP A 122 6.74 -8.08 -19.04
CA ASP A 122 6.94 -9.28 -19.86
C ASP A 122 6.92 -8.97 -21.36
N MET A 123 5.99 -8.11 -21.78
CA MET A 123 5.94 -7.59 -23.15
C MET A 123 7.20 -6.79 -23.51
N ALA A 124 7.67 -5.92 -22.62
CA ALA A 124 8.89 -5.14 -22.85
C ALA A 124 10.14 -6.04 -22.98
N LEU A 125 10.23 -7.11 -22.20
CA LEU A 125 11.31 -8.11 -22.30
C LEU A 125 11.25 -8.86 -23.63
N SER A 126 10.05 -9.27 -24.06
CA SER A 126 9.84 -9.95 -25.33
C SER A 126 10.24 -9.08 -26.53
N ILE A 127 9.86 -7.80 -26.52
CA ILE A 127 10.26 -6.84 -27.57
C ILE A 127 11.79 -6.66 -27.62
N ARG A 128 12.46 -6.59 -26.47
CA ARG A 128 13.93 -6.51 -26.41
C ARG A 128 14.58 -7.74 -27.01
N SER A 129 14.09 -8.94 -26.68
CA SER A 129 14.63 -10.19 -27.23
C SER A 129 14.51 -10.24 -28.77
N LEU A 130 13.37 -9.85 -29.32
CA LEU A 130 13.18 -9.76 -30.77
C LEU A 130 14.14 -8.76 -31.43
N ARG A 131 14.35 -7.59 -30.80
CA ARG A 131 15.29 -6.58 -31.30
C ARG A 131 16.72 -7.12 -31.37
N GLU A 132 17.18 -7.78 -30.31
CA GLU A 132 18.53 -8.37 -30.29
C GLU A 132 18.67 -9.50 -31.32
N GLY A 133 17.64 -10.33 -31.50
CA GLY A 133 17.63 -11.38 -32.53
C GLY A 133 17.70 -10.84 -33.97
N VAL A 134 16.95 -9.76 -34.26
CA VAL A 134 17.02 -9.08 -35.56
C VAL A 134 18.41 -8.45 -35.78
N LYS A 135 18.97 -7.82 -34.76
CA LYS A 135 20.31 -7.22 -34.82
C LYS A 135 21.38 -8.27 -35.12
N ALA A 136 21.37 -9.40 -34.41
CA ALA A 136 22.30 -10.50 -34.65
C ALA A 136 22.16 -11.08 -36.07
N SER A 137 20.92 -11.17 -36.59
CA SER A 137 20.67 -11.65 -37.95
C SER A 137 21.24 -10.70 -39.02
N LEU A 138 21.09 -9.38 -38.84
CA LEU A 138 21.65 -8.36 -39.73
C LEU A 138 23.18 -8.34 -39.70
N GLU A 139 23.80 -8.53 -38.53
CA GLU A 139 25.25 -8.62 -38.40
C GLU A 139 25.81 -9.90 -39.06
N SER A 140 25.07 -11.02 -39.00
CA SER A 140 25.45 -12.27 -39.68
C SER A 140 25.36 -12.17 -41.21
N SER A 141 24.39 -11.42 -41.75
CA SER A 141 24.23 -11.24 -43.20
C SER A 141 25.24 -10.24 -43.78
N ALA A 142 25.64 -9.23 -43.01
CA ALA A 142 26.73 -8.31 -43.35
C ALA A 142 28.11 -9.00 -43.38
N GLY A 143 28.27 -10.14 -42.70
CA GLY A 143 29.48 -10.97 -42.72
C GLY A 143 29.68 -11.81 -43.99
N CYS A 144 28.70 -11.87 -44.90
CA CYS A 144 28.77 -12.59 -46.17
C CYS A 144 28.84 -11.63 -47.36
N MET A 145 29.78 -10.68 -47.35
CA MET A 145 30.25 -10.05 -48.59
C MET A 145 31.58 -10.71 -48.98
N PRO A 146 31.61 -11.59 -50.00
CA PRO A 146 32.88 -12.09 -50.51
C PRO A 146 33.73 -10.92 -51.06
N SER A 147 34.99 -10.94 -50.64
CA SER A 147 36.09 -10.02 -50.98
C SER A 147 36.35 -9.87 -52.49
N LEU A 148 35.47 -9.19 -53.24
CA LEU A 148 35.63 -9.03 -54.70
C LEU A 148 35.70 -7.58 -55.22
N CYS A 149 35.72 -6.56 -54.36
CA CYS A 149 35.76 -5.15 -54.83
C CYS A 149 37.05 -4.37 -54.50
N ALA A 150 38.13 -5.02 -54.05
CA ALA A 150 39.38 -4.34 -53.64
C ALA A 150 40.53 -4.42 -54.66
N GLN A 151 40.28 -4.64 -55.96
CA GLN A 151 41.36 -4.75 -56.98
C GLN A 151 41.35 -3.70 -58.11
N ALA A 152 40.53 -2.65 -58.05
CA ALA A 152 40.45 -1.68 -59.17
C ALA A 152 41.34 -0.43 -59.07
N ALA A 153 42.22 -0.29 -58.06
CA ALA A 153 42.93 0.98 -57.84
C ALA A 153 44.43 0.84 -57.54
N THR A 154 45.20 0.11 -58.37
CA THR A 154 46.67 0.34 -58.45
C THR A 154 47.32 -0.32 -59.67
N ARG A 155 47.29 0.37 -60.82
CA ARG A 155 48.31 0.25 -61.88
C ARG A 155 48.51 1.64 -62.49
N SER A 156 49.43 2.43 -61.94
CA SER A 156 50.81 2.59 -62.41
C SER A 156 50.92 3.32 -63.75
N PHE A 157 51.30 4.60 -63.71
CA PHE A 157 52.12 5.20 -64.77
C PHE A 157 53.23 6.03 -64.14
N SER A 158 54.42 5.45 -64.12
CA SER A 158 55.70 6.13 -63.90
C SER A 158 56.15 6.76 -65.21
N ARG A 159 56.81 7.92 -65.08
CA ARG A 159 57.38 8.77 -66.15
C ARG A 159 58.45 8.04 -66.98
N ASN A 160 58.61 8.43 -68.26
CA ASN A 160 59.92 8.93 -68.70
C ASN A 160 59.94 9.71 -70.02
N ALA A 161 60.99 10.53 -70.10
CA ALA A 161 61.40 11.53 -71.07
C ALA A 161 61.50 11.10 -72.56
N LYS A 162 61.20 12.05 -73.46
CA LYS A 162 62.20 12.77 -74.27
C LYS A 162 61.63 14.12 -74.71
#